data_AF-A0A7Y2GRH7-F1
#
_entry.id   AF-A0A7Y2GRH7-F1
#
_cell.length_a   1.000
_cell.length_b   1.000
_cell.length_c   1.000
_cell.angle_alpha   90.00
_cell.angle_beta   90.00
_cell.angle_gamma   90.00
#
_symmetry.space_group_name_H-M   'P 1'
#
loop_
_entity.id
_entity.type
_entity.pdbx_description
1 polymer ?
#
loop_
_entity_poly.entity_id
_entity_poly.type
_entity_poly.pdbx_seq_one_letter_code
_entity_poly.pdbx_strand_id
1 'polypeptide(L)'
;MTSPEPDALQGVRVRPYMVTGGRTRSAVELPLEAIIRVTPEGQKAVGTLNLEPRQIVDICHQPLSIAEISAHLRLHLQVSKVLVGDLVHAGYLATHTATAESADRPDLQLLERVLDGLQSL
;
A
#
# COMPACT_ATOMS: atom_id res chain seq x y z
N MET A 1 21.67 -39.33 18.93
CA MET A 1 22.49 -38.51 18.03
C MET A 1 21.56 -37.93 16.97
N THR A 2 21.31 -36.62 17.13
CA THR A 2 20.78 -35.60 16.20
C THR A 2 19.74 -36.01 15.14
N SER A 3 18.49 -35.61 15.39
CA SER A 3 17.44 -35.42 14.36
C SER A 3 17.88 -34.41 13.30
N PRO A 4 17.53 -34.57 12.02
CA PRO A 4 17.83 -33.57 11.00
C PRO A 4 16.99 -32.29 11.24
N GLU A 5 17.65 -31.14 11.25
CA GLU A 5 17.03 -29.82 11.32
C GLU A 5 16.23 -29.47 10.05
N PRO A 6 15.16 -28.66 10.14
CA PRO A 6 14.41 -28.20 8.99
C PRO A 6 15.07 -26.94 8.41
N ASP A 7 16.04 -27.10 7.51
CA ASP A 7 16.61 -25.97 6.77
C ASP A 7 16.18 -26.00 5.29
N ALA A 8 14.98 -25.51 4.98
CA ALA A 8 14.51 -25.38 3.59
C ALA A 8 13.42 -24.30 3.36
N LEU A 9 13.37 -23.24 4.17
CA LEU A 9 12.51 -22.07 3.90
C LEU A 9 13.27 -20.75 4.10
N GLN A 10 14.54 -20.68 3.69
CA GLN A 10 15.21 -19.40 3.49
C GLN A 10 15.09 -19.06 2.00
N GLY A 11 13.90 -18.62 1.59
CA GLY A 11 13.73 -17.95 0.30
C GLY A 11 14.80 -16.88 0.17
N VAL A 12 15.46 -16.82 -0.99
CA VAL A 12 16.56 -15.90 -1.30
C VAL A 12 16.21 -14.51 -0.75
N ARG A 13 16.81 -14.14 0.38
CA ARG A 13 16.59 -12.84 1.02
C ARG A 13 17.32 -11.81 0.17
N VAL A 14 16.66 -11.34 -0.88
CA VAL A 14 17.10 -10.17 -1.64
C VAL A 14 17.34 -9.05 -0.62
N ARG A 15 18.49 -8.40 -0.70
CA ARG A 15 18.80 -7.27 0.17
C ARG A 15 17.64 -6.27 0.04
N PRO A 16 17.06 -5.78 1.16
CA PRO A 16 16.13 -4.67 1.09
C PRO A 16 16.82 -3.57 0.29
N TYR A 17 16.08 -2.80 -0.51
CA TYR A 17 16.62 -1.74 -1.40
C TYR A 17 17.19 -2.18 -2.76
N MET A 18 17.50 -3.46 -3.01
CA MET A 18 17.82 -3.88 -4.39
C MET A 18 16.61 -3.70 -5.33
N VAL A 19 15.41 -4.00 -4.82
CA VAL A 19 14.14 -3.87 -5.55
C VAL A 19 13.87 -2.42 -5.99
N THR A 20 14.34 -1.43 -5.21
CA THR A 20 14.16 0.00 -5.53
C THR A 20 15.38 0.61 -6.25
N GLY A 21 16.40 -0.18 -6.56
CA GLY A 21 17.67 0.31 -7.12
C GLY A 21 18.46 1.20 -6.15
N GLY A 22 18.30 1.00 -4.84
CA GLY A 22 18.93 1.80 -3.79
C GLY A 22 18.15 3.07 -3.41
N ARG A 23 17.02 3.36 -4.07
CA ARG A 23 16.21 4.54 -3.73
C ARG A 23 15.52 4.34 -2.39
N THR A 24 15.58 5.39 -1.57
CA THR A 24 14.93 5.47 -0.25
C THR A 24 13.80 6.49 -0.21
N ARG A 25 13.56 7.25 -1.28
CA ARG A 25 12.46 8.23 -1.35
C ARG A 25 11.58 7.94 -2.56
N SER A 26 10.28 7.97 -2.33
CA SER A 26 9.24 7.90 -3.36
C SER A 26 9.16 9.23 -4.11
N ALA A 27 8.74 9.19 -5.39
CA ALA A 27 8.40 10.38 -6.17
C ALA A 27 7.22 11.17 -5.58
N VAL A 28 6.32 10.49 -4.86
CA VAL A 28 5.15 11.06 -4.18
C VAL A 28 5.25 10.83 -2.68
N GLU A 29 5.01 11.87 -1.89
CA GLU A 29 4.99 11.75 -0.44
C GLU A 29 3.65 11.17 0.03
N LEU A 30 3.67 9.89 0.40
CA LEU A 30 2.49 9.15 0.84
C LEU A 30 2.62 8.77 2.32
N PRO A 31 1.63 9.07 3.18
CA PRO A 31 1.57 8.54 4.54
C PRO A 31 1.31 7.02 4.51
N LEU A 32 1.62 6.30 5.59
CA LEU A 32 1.56 4.83 5.60
C LEU A 32 0.12 4.30 5.56
N GLU A 33 -0.79 5.08 6.13
CA GLU A 33 -2.24 4.91 6.15
C GLU A 33 -2.93 5.33 4.85
N ALA A 34 -2.19 5.81 3.84
CA ALA A 34 -2.75 6.20 2.56
C ALA A 34 -3.47 5.01 1.90
N ILE A 35 -4.74 5.17 1.60
CA ILE A 35 -5.55 4.15 0.92
C ILE A 35 -5.26 4.17 -0.57
N ILE A 36 -4.80 3.04 -1.07
CA ILE A 36 -4.36 2.84 -2.45
C ILE A 36 -5.36 1.94 -3.16
N ARG A 37 -5.72 2.32 -4.40
CA ARG A 37 -6.54 1.49 -5.29
C ARG A 37 -5.95 1.45 -6.69
N VAL A 38 -6.26 0.40 -7.44
CA VAL A 38 -5.91 0.32 -8.86
C VAL A 38 -6.73 1.32 -9.69
N THR A 39 -6.08 1.92 -10.70
CA THR A 39 -6.75 2.74 -11.72
C THR A 39 -7.16 1.88 -12.93
N PRO A 40 -8.08 2.35 -13.79
CA PRO A 40 -8.37 1.69 -15.06
C PRO A 40 -7.13 1.45 -15.93
N GLU A 41 -6.17 2.38 -15.90
CA GLU A 41 -4.89 2.29 -16.61
C GLU A 41 -3.99 1.21 -16.00
N GLY A 42 -3.90 1.17 -14.67
CA GLY A 42 -3.17 0.12 -13.96
C GLY A 42 -3.71 -1.27 -14.26
N GLN A 43 -5.04 -1.41 -14.36
CA GLN A 43 -5.68 -2.67 -14.70
C GLN A 43 -5.25 -3.21 -16.07
N LYS A 44 -5.13 -2.31 -17.06
CA LYS A 44 -4.71 -2.66 -18.42
C LYS A 44 -3.21 -2.98 -18.48
N ALA A 45 -2.41 -2.38 -17.59
CA ALA A 45 -0.96 -2.51 -17.59
C ALA A 45 -0.44 -3.76 -16.85
N VAL A 46 -1.27 -4.48 -16.07
CA VAL A 46 -0.86 -5.65 -15.25
C VAL A 46 0.07 -6.63 -16.00
N GLY A 47 -0.25 -6.95 -17.26
CA GLY A 47 0.51 -7.92 -18.06
C GLY A 47 1.91 -7.46 -18.49
N THR A 48 2.21 -6.16 -18.42
CA THR A 48 3.50 -5.58 -18.84
C THR A 48 4.39 -5.17 -17.68
N LEU A 49 3.88 -5.25 -16.44
CA LEU A 49 4.62 -4.89 -15.23
C LEU A 49 5.58 -6.00 -14.79
N ASN A 50 6.68 -5.58 -14.18
CA ASN A 50 7.61 -6.47 -13.47
C ASN A 50 6.93 -7.08 -12.23
N LEU A 51 7.57 -8.09 -11.62
CA LEU A 51 6.97 -8.93 -10.58
C LEU A 51 6.35 -8.13 -9.42
N GLU A 52 7.14 -7.29 -8.73
CA GLU A 52 6.67 -6.58 -7.55
C GLU A 52 5.61 -5.52 -7.89
N PRO A 53 5.79 -4.65 -8.92
CA PRO A 53 4.75 -3.73 -9.33
C PRO A 53 3.44 -4.43 -9.74
N ARG A 54 3.55 -5.57 -10.44
CA ARG A 54 2.38 -6.39 -10.80
C ARG A 54 1.66 -6.94 -9.58
N GLN A 55 2.39 -7.50 -8.62
CA GLN A 55 1.80 -8.02 -7.38
C GLN A 55 1.09 -6.94 -6.58
N ILE A 56 1.65 -5.72 -6.52
CA ILE A 56 0.99 -4.59 -5.88
C ILE A 56 -0.32 -4.25 -6.59
N VAL A 57 -0.32 -4.17 -7.92
CA VAL A 57 -1.54 -3.89 -8.70
C VAL A 57 -2.60 -4.97 -8.50
N ASP A 58 -2.20 -6.26 -8.50
CA ASP A 58 -3.10 -7.40 -8.30
C ASP A 58 -3.77 -7.40 -6.91
N ILE A 59 -3.07 -7.01 -5.83
CA ILE A 59 -3.69 -6.96 -4.49
C ILE A 59 -4.51 -5.67 -4.25
N CYS A 60 -4.19 -4.58 -4.94
CA CYS A 60 -4.87 -3.28 -4.81
C CYS A 60 -6.18 -3.18 -5.61
N HIS A 61 -6.70 -4.31 -6.09
CA HIS A 61 -8.07 -4.43 -6.61
C HIS A 61 -9.12 -4.08 -5.55
N GLN A 62 -8.84 -4.43 -4.29
CA GLN A 62 -9.52 -3.90 -3.13
C GLN A 62 -8.66 -2.78 -2.52
N PRO A 63 -9.25 -1.67 -2.02
CA PRO A 63 -8.46 -0.60 -1.43
C PRO A 63 -7.66 -1.08 -0.21
N LEU A 64 -6.36 -0.83 -0.20
CA LEU A 64 -5.43 -1.21 0.88
C LEU A 64 -4.52 -0.04 1.23
N SER A 65 -4.10 0.02 2.50
CA SER A 65 -3.05 0.94 2.95
C SER A 65 -1.66 0.47 2.51
N ILE A 66 -0.67 1.37 2.52
CA ILE A 66 0.73 1.01 2.22
C ILE A 66 1.27 0.02 3.27
N ALA A 67 0.87 0.16 4.53
CA ALA A 67 1.23 -0.77 5.60
C ALA A 67 0.69 -2.18 5.32
N GLU A 68 -0.56 -2.31 4.88
CA GLU A 68 -1.15 -3.59 4.51
C GLU A 68 -0.48 -4.19 3.27
N ILE A 69 -0.19 -3.39 2.24
CA ILE A 69 0.56 -3.83 1.05
C ILE A 69 1.92 -4.43 1.45
N SER A 70 2.65 -3.76 2.34
CA SER A 70 3.92 -4.26 2.89
C SER A 70 3.76 -5.59 3.62
N ALA A 71 2.72 -5.72 4.46
CA ALA A 71 2.43 -6.96 5.17
C ALA A 71 2.05 -8.11 4.22
N HIS A 72 1.17 -7.84 3.25
CA HIS A 72 0.71 -8.83 2.26
C HIS A 72 1.85 -9.39 1.42
N LEU A 73 2.74 -8.51 0.94
CA LEU A 73 3.85 -8.89 0.07
C LEU A 73 5.13 -9.26 0.85
N ARG A 74 5.11 -9.15 2.19
CA ARG A 74 6.27 -9.34 3.07
C ARG A 74 7.48 -8.50 2.65
N LEU A 75 7.22 -7.32 2.12
CA LEU A 75 8.23 -6.35 1.72
C LEU A 75 8.49 -5.38 2.88
N HIS A 76 9.69 -4.82 2.95
CA HIS A 76 9.98 -3.75 3.90
C HIS A 76 9.09 -2.52 3.61
N LEU A 77 8.58 -1.87 4.66
CA LEU A 77 7.70 -0.70 4.56
C LEU A 77 8.24 0.36 3.58
N GLN A 78 9.55 0.67 3.68
CA GLN A 78 10.17 1.67 2.80
C GLN A 78 10.18 1.23 1.33
N VAL A 79 10.39 -0.06 1.05
CA VAL A 79 10.37 -0.61 -0.30
C VAL A 79 8.97 -0.51 -0.89
N SER A 80 7.95 -0.94 -0.13
CA SER A 80 6.55 -0.80 -0.53
C SER A 80 6.17 0.65 -0.80
N LYS A 81 6.57 1.59 0.07
CA LYS A 81 6.30 3.02 -0.10
C LYS A 81 6.90 3.59 -1.39
N VAL A 82 8.13 3.19 -1.73
CA VAL A 82 8.79 3.61 -2.97
C VAL A 82 8.07 3.05 -4.19
N LEU A 83 7.80 1.74 -4.23
CA LEU A 83 7.15 1.09 -5.37
C LEU A 83 5.72 1.61 -5.60
N VAL A 84 4.93 1.74 -4.53
CA VAL A 84 3.57 2.31 -4.61
C VAL A 84 3.64 3.74 -5.13
N GLY A 85 4.58 4.53 -4.64
CA GLY A 85 4.78 5.90 -5.10
C GLY A 85 5.12 6.03 -6.58
N ASP A 86 5.96 5.13 -7.11
CA ASP A 86 6.27 5.09 -8.54
C ASP A 86 5.03 4.71 -9.37
N LEU A 87 4.25 3.73 -8.90
CA LEU A 87 3.02 3.31 -9.54
C LEU A 87 1.93 4.40 -9.52
N VAL A 88 1.86 5.17 -8.43
CA VAL A 88 0.99 6.35 -8.33
C VAL A 88 1.47 7.44 -9.29
N HIS A 89 2.78 7.70 -9.34
CA HIS A 89 3.36 8.66 -10.28
C HIS A 89 3.11 8.28 -11.75
N ALA A 90 3.17 6.97 -12.06
CA ALA A 90 2.87 6.43 -13.39
C ALA A 90 1.36 6.36 -13.71
N GLY A 91 0.49 6.67 -12.75
CA GLY A 91 -0.97 6.66 -12.91
C GLY A 91 -1.61 5.26 -12.88
N TYR A 92 -0.88 4.22 -12.47
CA TYR A 92 -1.40 2.85 -12.33
C TYR A 92 -2.11 2.59 -11.01
N LEU A 93 -1.73 3.37 -9.99
CA LEU A 93 -2.42 3.40 -8.70
C LEU A 93 -2.91 4.81 -8.44
N ALA A 94 -4.00 4.91 -7.69
CA ALA A 94 -4.49 6.17 -7.16
C ALA A 94 -4.53 6.08 -5.63
N THR A 95 -4.08 7.15 -4.98
CA THR A 95 -4.30 7.35 -3.55
C THR A 95 -5.62 8.07 -3.36
N HIS A 96 -6.45 7.60 -2.44
CA HIS A 96 -7.50 8.43 -1.88
C HIS A 96 -6.87 9.27 -0.79
N THR A 97 -6.24 10.37 -1.17
CA THR A 97 -5.99 11.44 -0.20
C THR A 97 -7.36 12.03 0.10
N ALA A 98 -7.88 11.78 1.30
CA ALA A 98 -8.74 12.76 1.94
C ALA A 98 -7.87 14.00 2.12
N THR A 99 -7.70 14.80 1.06
CA THR A 99 -7.20 16.15 1.21
C THR A 99 -8.15 16.78 2.19
N ALA A 100 -7.65 17.10 3.38
CA ALA A 100 -8.41 17.77 4.44
C ALA A 100 -9.05 19.09 3.94
N GLU A 101 -8.65 19.56 2.76
CA GLU A 101 -9.16 20.76 2.09
C GLU A 101 -10.28 20.49 1.06
N SER A 102 -10.60 19.24 0.73
CA SER A 102 -11.63 18.91 -0.29
C SER A 102 -12.61 17.82 0.12
N ALA A 103 -12.39 17.17 1.26
CA ALA A 103 -13.44 16.37 1.88
C ALA A 103 -14.40 17.33 2.60
N ASP A 104 -15.63 17.37 2.10
CA ASP A 104 -16.86 17.63 2.84
C ASP A 104 -16.67 17.33 4.33
N ARG A 105 -16.24 18.34 5.10
CA ARG A 105 -15.97 18.18 6.52
C ARG A 105 -17.36 17.93 7.14
N PRO A 106 -17.60 16.76 7.75
CA PRO A 106 -18.92 16.46 8.28
C PRO A 106 -19.32 17.58 9.23
N ASP A 107 -20.51 18.14 9.01
CA ASP A 107 -21.02 19.23 9.83
C ASP A 107 -20.98 18.80 11.30
N LEU A 108 -20.62 19.73 12.19
CA LEU A 108 -20.50 19.49 13.62
C LEU A 108 -21.79 18.88 14.18
N GLN A 109 -22.95 19.29 13.66
CA GLN A 109 -24.25 18.74 14.02
C GLN A 109 -24.42 17.26 13.67
N LEU A 110 -23.77 16.78 12.61
CA LEU A 110 -23.77 15.34 12.29
C LEU A 110 -22.88 14.58 13.28
N LEU A 111 -21.70 15.13 13.60
CA LEU A 111 -20.77 14.50 14.54
C LEU A 111 -21.36 14.42 15.96
N GLU A 112 -22.03 15.48 16.42
CA GLU A 112 -22.74 15.50 17.70
C GLU A 112 -23.86 14.44 17.74
N ARG A 113 -24.68 14.35 16.68
CA ARG A 113 -25.73 13.31 16.59
C ARG A 113 -25.17 11.89 16.63
N VAL A 114 -24.04 11.64 15.96
CA VAL A 114 -23.38 10.33 16.01
C VAL A 114 -22.84 10.04 17.41
N LEU A 115 -22.23 11.03 18.07
CA LEU A 115 -21.74 10.90 19.44
C LEU A 115 -22.86 10.57 20.42
N ASP A 116 -23.97 11.32 20.36
CA ASP A 116 -25.16 11.06 21.19
C ASP A 116 -25.73 9.66 20.94
N GLY A 117 -25.75 9.22 19.69
CA GLY A 117 -26.18 7.88 19.30
C GLY A 117 -25.27 6.77 19.84
N LEU A 118 -23.96 6.98 19.90
CA LEU A 118 -23.00 6.02 20.46
C LEU A 118 -23.02 5.99 21.99
N GLN A 119 -23.32 7.10 22.65
CA GLN A 119 -23.38 7.20 24.11
C GLN A 119 -24.70 6.69 24.72
N SER A 120 -25.73 6.49 23.89
CA SER A 120 -27.03 5.96 24.30
C SER A 120 -27.17 4.44 24.13
N LEU A 121 -26.07 3.74 23.83
CA LEU A 121 -25.97 2.28 23.71
C LEU A 121 -25.44 1.61 24.99
#